data_AF-A0A7Z1SE22-F1
#
_entry.id   AF-A0A7Z1SE22-F1
#
_cell.length_a   1.000
_cell.length_b   1.000
_cell.length_c   1.000
_cell.angle_alpha   90.00
_cell.angle_beta   90.00
_cell.angle_gamma   90.00
#
_symmetry.space_group_name_H-M   'P 1'
#
loop_
_entity.id
_entity.type
_entity.pdbx_description
1 polymer ?
#
loop_
_entity_poly.entity_id
_entity_poly.type
_entity_poly.pdbx_seq_one_letter_code
_entity_poly.pdbx_strand_id
1 'polypeptide(L)'
;EPIIEYLNSNIVLLKWMIAEGYGDRRTLERRIQGMEKWLANPELLEADADAEYAAVIDIDLADIKEPILCAPNDPDDARPLSAVQGEKIDEVFIGSCMTNIGHFRAAGKLLEKVEGGSLSTRLWLAPPTRMDEHQLMEEGYYNIYGRAGARTEMPGCSLCMGNQARVAPNTTCVSTSTRN
;
A
#
# COMPACT_ATOMS: atom_id res chain seq x y z
N GLU A 1 -2.78 15.81 15.31
CA GLU A 1 -4.13 15.39 14.84
C GLU A 1 -4.14 14.01 14.17
N PRO A 2 -3.30 13.67 13.17
CA PRO A 2 -3.40 12.37 12.46
C PRO A 2 -3.22 11.14 13.34
N ILE A 3 -2.35 11.22 14.35
CA ILE A 3 -2.10 10.12 15.31
C ILE A 3 -3.34 9.85 16.15
N ILE A 4 -4.05 10.90 16.58
CA ILE A 4 -5.28 10.78 17.37
C ILE A 4 -6.36 10.06 16.56
N GLU A 5 -6.54 10.46 15.30
CA GLU A 5 -7.49 9.80 14.38
C GLU A 5 -7.17 8.31 14.22
N TYR A 6 -5.89 7.99 13.97
CA TYR A 6 -5.43 6.62 13.80
C TYR A 6 -5.66 5.75 15.04
N LEU A 7 -5.31 6.26 16.23
CA LEU A 7 -5.48 5.51 17.48
C LEU A 7 -6.95 5.30 17.84
N ASN A 8 -7.83 6.27 17.59
CA ASN A 8 -9.27 6.10 17.80
C ASN A 8 -9.82 4.95 16.93
N SER A 9 -9.43 4.91 15.65
CA SER A 9 -9.80 3.81 14.75
C SER A 9 -9.24 2.46 15.22
N ASN A 10 -7.96 2.42 15.62
CA ASN A 10 -7.31 1.19 16.09
C ASN A 10 -7.92 0.64 17.37
N ILE A 11 -8.35 1.48 18.31
CA ILE A 11 -9.03 1.03 19.53
C ILE A 11 -10.31 0.25 19.18
N VAL A 12 -11.09 0.74 18.22
CA VAL A 12 -12.29 0.05 17.74
C VAL A 12 -11.93 -1.28 17.08
N LEU A 13 -10.89 -1.29 16.24
CA LEU A 13 -10.40 -2.51 15.60
C LEU A 13 -9.95 -3.56 16.63
N LEU A 14 -9.17 -3.18 17.65
CA LEU A 14 -8.71 -4.11 18.68
C LEU A 14 -9.86 -4.65 19.54
N LYS A 15 -10.86 -3.81 19.86
CA LYS A 15 -12.09 -4.24 20.55
C LYS A 15 -12.87 -5.26 19.71
N TRP A 16 -12.97 -5.02 18.40
CA TRP A 16 -13.57 -5.98 17.47
C TRP A 16 -12.77 -7.28 17.37
N MET A 17 -11.43 -7.23 17.30
CA MET A 17 -10.59 -8.44 17.30
C MET A 17 -10.82 -9.31 18.56
N ILE A 18 -10.97 -8.68 19.73
CA ILE A 18 -11.34 -9.40 20.97
C ILE A 18 -12.71 -10.09 20.81
N ALA A 19 -13.70 -9.40 20.24
CA ALA A 19 -15.03 -9.95 20.01
C ALA A 19 -15.01 -11.13 19.02
N GLU A 20 -14.13 -11.08 18.02
CA GLU A 20 -13.89 -12.14 17.03
C GLU A 20 -13.03 -13.30 17.56
N GLY A 21 -12.59 -13.27 18.83
CA GLY A 21 -11.85 -14.36 19.45
C GLY A 21 -10.37 -14.43 19.09
N TYR A 22 -9.75 -13.31 18.67
CA TYR A 22 -8.32 -13.28 18.38
C TYR A 22 -7.47 -13.44 19.65
N GLY A 23 -6.61 -14.46 19.66
CA GLY A 23 -5.42 -14.59 20.50
C GLY A 23 -5.56 -14.22 21.99
N ASP A 24 -4.47 -13.72 22.58
CA ASP A 24 -4.42 -13.33 23.99
C ASP A 24 -5.17 -12.02 24.24
N ARG A 25 -6.41 -12.17 24.69
CA ARG A 25 -7.31 -11.06 25.07
C ARG A 25 -6.68 -10.07 26.05
N ARG A 26 -5.95 -10.54 27.07
CA ARG A 26 -5.37 -9.64 28.09
C ARG A 26 -4.36 -8.70 27.49
N THR A 27 -3.60 -9.20 26.51
CA THR A 27 -2.61 -8.40 25.79
C THR A 27 -3.27 -7.32 24.93
N LEU A 28 -4.36 -7.65 24.23
CA LEU A 28 -5.14 -6.68 23.45
C LEU A 28 -5.79 -5.61 24.33
N GLU A 29 -6.41 -6.01 25.44
CA GLU A 29 -7.03 -5.08 26.41
C GLU A 29 -6.00 -4.10 27.00
N ARG A 30 -4.82 -4.60 27.39
CA ARG A 30 -3.74 -3.76 27.88
C ARG A 30 -3.25 -2.76 26.83
N ARG A 31 -3.19 -3.15 25.55
CA ARG A 31 -2.83 -2.23 24.46
C ARG A 31 -3.89 -1.15 24.27
N ILE A 32 -5.17 -1.50 24.29
CA ILE A 32 -6.29 -0.56 24.22
C ILE A 32 -6.18 0.49 25.33
N GLN A 33 -5.99 0.06 26.58
CA GLN A 33 -5.82 0.97 27.73
C GLN A 33 -4.63 1.91 27.55
N GLY A 34 -3.52 1.41 26.99
CA GLY A 34 -2.35 2.23 26.66
C GLY A 34 -2.65 3.32 25.63
N MET A 35 -3.42 2.98 24.58
CA MET A 35 -3.86 3.94 23.56
C MET A 35 -4.82 4.98 24.14
N GLU A 36 -5.82 4.54 24.92
CA GLU A 36 -6.78 5.43 25.59
C GLU A 36 -6.08 6.37 26.59
N LYS A 37 -5.06 5.88 27.31
CA LYS A 37 -4.24 6.71 28.20
C LYS A 37 -3.47 7.79 27.45
N TRP A 38 -2.85 7.45 26.31
CA TRP A 38 -2.16 8.44 25.49
C TRP A 38 -3.15 9.46 24.90
N LEU A 39 -4.33 9.03 24.44
CA LEU A 39 -5.37 9.94 23.94
C LEU A 39 -5.90 10.92 25.00
N ALA A 40 -5.87 10.53 26.28
CA ALA A 40 -6.26 11.42 27.39
C ALA A 40 -5.22 12.52 27.68
N ASN A 41 -3.96 12.33 27.28
CA ASN A 41 -2.89 13.31 27.41
C ASN A 41 -1.90 13.15 26.23
N PRO A 42 -2.26 13.65 25.04
CA PRO A 42 -1.51 13.37 23.81
C PRO A 42 -0.22 14.17 23.77
N GLU A 43 0.88 13.52 24.15
CA GLU A 43 2.23 14.08 24.10
C GLU A 43 3.06 13.39 23.01
N LEU A 44 3.76 14.20 22.21
CA LEU A 44 4.71 13.74 21.21
C LEU A 44 6.09 14.28 21.56
N LEU A 45 7.11 13.48 21.30
CA LEU A 45 8.48 13.95 21.32
C LEU A 45 8.75 14.78 20.06
N GLU A 46 9.62 15.77 20.21
CA GLU A 46 10.15 16.58 19.12
C GLU A 46 11.68 16.50 19.17
N ALA A 47 12.34 16.59 18.03
CA ALA A 47 13.80 16.65 17.99
C ALA A 47 14.27 17.99 18.57
N ASP A 48 15.35 17.96 19.35
CA ASP A 48 15.98 19.19 19.83
C ASP A 48 16.47 20.04 18.66
N ALA A 49 16.39 21.37 18.80
CA ALA A 49 16.79 22.31 17.75
C ALA A 49 18.29 22.23 17.38
N ASP A 50 19.10 21.67 18.28
CA ASP A 50 20.55 21.48 18.14
C ASP A 50 20.95 20.01 17.93
N ALA A 51 20.01 19.15 17.52
CA ALA A 51 20.31 17.76 17.16
C ALA A 51 21.35 17.70 16.02
N GLU A 52 22.43 16.94 16.24
CA GLU A 52 23.47 16.74 15.24
C GLU A 52 23.16 15.53 14.34
N TYR A 53 23.32 15.72 13.02
CA TYR A 53 23.12 14.68 12.01
C TYR A 53 24.41 14.43 11.24
N ALA A 54 24.68 13.17 10.86
CA ALA A 54 25.84 12.83 10.04
C ALA A 54 25.80 13.46 8.64
N ALA A 55 24.59 13.69 8.12
CA ALA A 55 24.32 14.41 6.88
C ALA A 55 22.89 14.97 6.92
N VAL A 56 22.66 16.09 6.21
CA VAL A 56 21.34 16.68 5.98
C VAL A 56 21.14 16.80 4.47
N ILE A 57 20.01 16.31 3.97
CA ILE A 57 19.64 16.35 2.55
C ILE A 57 18.28 17.04 2.45
N ASP A 58 18.28 18.27 1.97
CA ASP A 58 17.07 19.04 1.72
C ASP A 58 16.53 18.75 0.32
N ILE A 59 15.24 18.46 0.20
CA ILE A 59 14.56 18.15 -1.07
C ILE A 59 13.45 19.18 -1.28
N ASP A 60 13.58 20.00 -2.32
CA ASP A 60 12.51 20.92 -2.73
C ASP A 60 11.45 20.18 -3.55
N LEU A 61 10.21 20.15 -3.05
CA LEU A 61 9.10 19.49 -3.74
C LEU A 61 8.76 20.15 -5.08
N ALA A 62 9.12 21.43 -5.29
CA ALA A 62 8.89 22.13 -6.55
C ALA A 62 9.76 21.61 -7.70
N ASP A 63 10.87 20.92 -7.39
CA ASP A 63 11.77 20.34 -8.38
C ASP A 63 11.25 18.99 -8.91
N ILE A 64 10.37 18.30 -8.15
CA ILE A 64 9.80 17.00 -8.54
C ILE A 64 8.60 17.21 -9.46
N LYS A 65 8.87 17.25 -10.77
CA LYS A 65 7.86 17.55 -11.81
C LYS A 65 7.36 16.32 -12.57
N GLU A 66 7.97 15.17 -12.33
CA GLU A 66 7.66 13.90 -13.00
C GLU A 66 7.64 12.75 -11.98
N PRO A 67 6.91 11.65 -12.24
CA PRO A 67 7.05 10.43 -11.46
C PRO A 67 8.49 9.89 -11.53
N ILE A 68 8.96 9.36 -10.41
CA ILE A 68 10.27 8.71 -10.29
C ILE A 68 10.03 7.21 -10.08
N LEU A 69 10.77 6.37 -10.80
CA LEU A 69 10.70 4.91 -10.74
C LEU A 69 12.07 4.32 -10.42
N CYS A 70 12.11 3.15 -9.79
CA CYS A 70 13.35 2.37 -9.67
C CYS A 70 13.50 1.47 -10.91
N ALA A 71 14.61 1.60 -11.63
CA ALA A 71 14.90 0.84 -12.85
C ALA A 71 15.13 -0.65 -12.53
N PRO A 72 15.03 -1.57 -13.51
CA PRO A 72 14.99 -3.00 -13.24
C PRO A 72 16.19 -3.55 -12.43
N ASN A 73 15.86 -4.32 -11.38
CA ASN A 73 16.78 -5.10 -10.54
C ASN A 73 17.70 -4.33 -9.59
N ASP A 74 17.48 -3.02 -9.41
CA ASP A 74 18.19 -2.20 -8.42
C ASP A 74 17.22 -1.17 -7.79
N PRO A 75 16.94 -1.24 -6.48
CA PRO A 75 16.07 -0.26 -5.83
C PRO A 75 16.72 1.13 -5.71
N ASP A 76 18.05 1.24 -5.81
CA ASP A 76 18.76 2.51 -5.72
C ASP A 76 18.89 3.23 -7.08
N ASP A 77 18.58 2.54 -8.20
CA ASP A 77 18.60 3.12 -9.55
C ASP A 77 17.31 3.91 -9.85
N ALA A 78 17.12 5.01 -9.13
CA ALA A 78 15.98 5.90 -9.28
C ALA A 78 16.11 6.80 -10.53
N ARG A 79 15.11 6.75 -11.41
CA ARG A 79 15.07 7.50 -12.68
C ARG A 79 13.73 8.22 -12.87
N PRO A 80 13.70 9.41 -13.47
CA PRO A 80 12.44 10.05 -13.86
C PRO A 80 11.77 9.24 -14.98
N LEU A 81 10.43 9.31 -15.04
CA LEU A 81 9.63 8.60 -16.05
C LEU A 81 10.12 8.88 -17.48
N SER A 82 10.50 10.13 -17.77
CA SER A 82 10.99 10.55 -19.09
C SER A 82 12.21 9.76 -19.59
N ALA A 83 13.03 9.20 -18.69
CA ALA A 83 14.22 8.42 -19.04
C ALA A 83 13.93 6.95 -19.38
N VAL A 84 12.75 6.44 -19.00
CA VAL A 84 12.37 5.02 -19.16
C VAL A 84 11.02 4.84 -19.87
N GLN A 85 10.38 5.93 -20.31
CA GLN A 85 9.10 5.89 -21.02
C GLN A 85 9.21 5.10 -22.34
N GLY A 86 8.11 4.45 -22.72
CA GLY A 86 8.03 3.66 -23.97
C GLY A 86 8.42 2.19 -23.81
N GLU A 87 8.95 1.80 -22.65
CA GLU A 87 9.19 0.39 -22.34
C GLU A 87 7.89 -0.42 -22.34
N LYS A 88 7.93 -1.60 -22.95
CA LYS A 88 6.79 -2.51 -23.01
C LYS A 88 6.62 -3.18 -21.65
N ILE A 89 5.43 -3.06 -21.07
CA ILE A 89 5.06 -3.74 -19.83
C ILE A 89 4.22 -4.98 -20.15
N ASP A 90 4.53 -6.10 -19.51
CA ASP A 90 3.80 -7.36 -19.67
C ASP A 90 2.88 -7.62 -18.47
N GLU A 91 3.37 -7.34 -17.25
CA GLU A 91 2.64 -7.57 -16.00
C GLU A 91 2.68 -6.33 -15.09
N VAL A 92 1.64 -6.13 -14.30
CA VAL A 92 1.55 -5.04 -13.32
C VAL A 92 1.10 -5.60 -11.98
N PHE A 93 1.77 -5.23 -10.89
CA PHE A 93 1.40 -5.61 -9.54
C PHE A 93 1.08 -4.39 -8.68
N ILE A 94 -0.13 -4.38 -8.11
CA ILE A 94 -0.57 -3.39 -7.13
C ILE A 94 -1.01 -4.14 -5.86
N GLY A 95 -0.19 -4.10 -4.81
CA GLY A 95 -0.61 -4.71 -3.53
C GLY A 95 0.51 -5.22 -2.64
N SER A 96 1.23 -4.31 -1.99
CA SER A 96 2.21 -4.64 -0.95
C SER A 96 1.85 -3.90 0.36
N CYS A 97 2.66 -4.06 1.40
CA CYS A 97 2.53 -3.26 2.62
C CYS A 97 2.73 -1.74 2.39
N MET A 98 3.26 -1.31 1.23
CA MET A 98 3.35 0.10 0.86
C MET A 98 2.02 0.69 0.39
N THR A 99 0.99 -0.14 0.23
CA THR A 99 -0.33 0.29 -0.23
C THR A 99 -1.37 0.33 0.89
N ASN A 100 -2.41 1.12 0.69
CA ASN A 100 -3.59 1.30 1.51
C ASN A 100 -4.81 1.41 0.57
N ILE A 101 -6.03 1.36 1.12
CA ILE A 101 -7.27 1.38 0.34
C ILE A 101 -7.36 2.54 -0.68
N GLY A 102 -6.74 3.69 -0.41
CA GLY A 102 -6.74 4.84 -1.31
C GLY A 102 -6.11 4.55 -2.66
N HIS A 103 -5.03 3.77 -2.70
CA HIS A 103 -4.37 3.38 -3.95
C HIS A 103 -5.24 2.45 -4.79
N PHE A 104 -5.97 1.53 -4.15
CA PHE A 104 -6.91 0.63 -4.84
C PHE A 104 -8.08 1.42 -5.41
N ARG A 105 -8.68 2.34 -4.64
CA ARG A 105 -9.74 3.23 -5.15
C ARG A 105 -9.26 4.07 -6.34
N ALA A 106 -8.03 4.59 -6.28
CA ALA A 106 -7.43 5.34 -7.39
C ALA A 106 -7.24 4.46 -8.64
N ALA A 107 -6.67 3.26 -8.49
CA ALA A 107 -6.54 2.28 -9.57
C ALA A 107 -7.91 1.92 -10.16
N GLY A 108 -8.91 1.69 -9.31
CA GLY A 108 -10.29 1.42 -9.70
C GLY A 108 -10.89 2.54 -10.55
N LYS A 109 -10.76 3.80 -10.14
CA LYS A 109 -11.23 4.95 -10.94
C LYS A 109 -10.54 5.09 -12.30
N LEU A 110 -9.29 4.64 -12.42
CA LEU A 110 -8.60 4.60 -13.71
C LEU A 110 -9.10 3.43 -14.57
N LEU A 111 -9.25 2.25 -13.97
CA LEU A 111 -9.76 1.05 -14.64
C LEU A 111 -11.24 1.17 -15.03
N GLU A 112 -12.02 1.99 -14.34
CA GLU A 112 -13.40 2.29 -14.72
C GLU A 112 -13.47 2.91 -16.11
N LYS A 113 -12.48 3.72 -16.47
CA LYS A 113 -12.42 4.44 -17.75
C LYS A 113 -11.91 3.58 -18.91
N VAL A 114 -11.37 2.39 -18.66
CA VAL A 114 -10.92 1.48 -19.72
C VAL A 114 -12.08 0.59 -20.18
N GLU A 115 -12.02 0.18 -21.45
CA GLU A 115 -12.95 -0.81 -22.00
C GLU A 115 -12.74 -2.16 -21.29
N GLY A 116 -13.83 -2.89 -21.01
CA GLY A 116 -13.73 -4.17 -20.31
C GLY A 116 -12.89 -5.19 -21.08
N GLY A 117 -12.01 -5.91 -20.39
CA GLY A 117 -11.11 -6.90 -20.99
C GLY A 117 -10.05 -6.34 -21.94
N SER A 118 -9.86 -5.01 -21.99
CA SER A 118 -8.91 -4.36 -22.92
C SER A 118 -7.49 -4.20 -22.38
N LEU A 119 -7.22 -4.65 -21.15
CA LEU A 119 -5.87 -4.57 -20.58
C LEU A 119 -4.89 -5.37 -21.43
N SER A 120 -3.88 -4.68 -21.97
CA SER A 120 -2.76 -5.31 -22.69
C SER A 120 -1.77 -6.04 -21.77
N THR A 121 -1.92 -5.86 -20.45
CA THR A 121 -1.05 -6.40 -19.40
C THR A 121 -1.81 -7.32 -18.48
N ARG A 122 -1.12 -8.30 -17.88
CA ARG A 122 -1.69 -9.02 -16.74
C ARG A 122 -1.61 -8.15 -15.49
N LEU A 123 -2.76 -7.68 -15.01
CA LEU A 123 -2.84 -6.89 -13.79
C LEU A 123 -3.14 -7.77 -12.57
N TRP A 124 -2.33 -7.64 -11.54
CA TRP A 124 -2.46 -8.31 -10.25
C TRP A 124 -2.82 -7.28 -9.17
N LEU A 125 -3.88 -7.54 -8.42
CA LEU A 125 -4.34 -6.69 -7.32
C LEU A 125 -4.36 -7.51 -6.02
N ALA A 126 -3.63 -7.08 -4.99
CA ALA A 126 -3.58 -7.76 -3.70
C ALA A 126 -3.80 -6.76 -2.55
N PRO A 127 -5.05 -6.57 -2.07
CA PRO A 127 -5.31 -5.71 -0.92
C PRO A 127 -4.48 -6.14 0.31
N PRO A 128 -3.96 -5.21 1.13
CA PRO A 128 -3.04 -5.57 2.20
C PRO A 128 -3.73 -6.28 3.37
N THR A 129 -5.03 -6.03 3.59
CA THR A 129 -5.81 -6.66 4.66
C THR A 129 -7.18 -7.11 4.19
N ARG A 130 -7.80 -8.04 4.94
CA ARG A 130 -9.20 -8.44 4.70
C ARG A 130 -10.21 -7.31 4.91
N MET A 131 -9.87 -6.29 5.69
CA MET A 131 -10.72 -5.12 5.91
C MET A 131 -10.73 -4.23 4.65
N ASP A 132 -9.57 -4.05 4.02
CA ASP A 132 -9.48 -3.31 2.75
C ASP A 132 -10.21 -4.05 1.64
N GLU A 133 -9.99 -5.36 1.51
CA GLU A 133 -10.72 -6.21 0.56
C GLU A 133 -12.24 -6.07 0.75
N HIS A 134 -12.73 -6.24 1.98
CA HIS A 134 -14.15 -6.17 2.28
C HIS A 134 -14.74 -4.80 1.92
N GLN A 135 -14.10 -3.71 2.34
CA GLN A 135 -14.55 -2.35 2.04
C GLN A 135 -14.55 -2.08 0.52
N LEU A 136 -13.55 -2.56 -0.21
CA LEU A 136 -13.49 -2.43 -1.68
C LEU A 136 -14.58 -3.25 -2.37
N MET A 137 -14.95 -4.41 -1.83
CA MET A 137 -16.09 -5.20 -2.32
C MET A 137 -17.41 -4.47 -2.07
N GLU A 138 -17.63 -3.94 -0.85
CA GLU A 138 -18.83 -3.16 -0.49
C GLU A 138 -19.01 -1.93 -1.38
N GLU A 139 -17.91 -1.25 -1.71
CA GLU A 139 -17.89 -0.10 -2.61
C GLU A 139 -18.02 -0.46 -4.10
N GLY A 140 -18.05 -1.76 -4.44
CA GLY A 140 -18.22 -2.24 -5.80
C GLY A 140 -16.95 -2.21 -6.67
N TYR A 141 -15.77 -1.88 -6.12
CA TYR A 141 -14.52 -1.83 -6.88
C TYR A 141 -14.10 -3.19 -7.43
N TYR A 142 -14.44 -4.29 -6.75
CA TYR A 142 -14.18 -5.64 -7.27
C TYR A 142 -14.87 -5.92 -8.61
N ASN A 143 -16.06 -5.35 -8.85
CA ASN A 143 -16.72 -5.46 -10.15
C ASN A 143 -15.96 -4.70 -11.24
N ILE A 144 -15.39 -3.53 -10.89
CA ILE A 144 -14.55 -2.75 -11.80
C ILE A 144 -13.29 -3.54 -12.16
N TYR A 145 -12.62 -4.13 -11.16
CA TYR A 145 -11.43 -4.95 -11.36
C TYR A 145 -11.72 -6.17 -12.25
N GLY A 146 -12.80 -6.91 -11.96
CA GLY A 146 -13.22 -8.06 -12.74
C GLY A 146 -13.56 -7.69 -14.19
N ARG A 147 -14.32 -6.61 -14.40
CA ARG A 147 -14.63 -6.09 -15.74
C ARG A 147 -13.38 -5.71 -16.52
N ALA A 148 -12.39 -5.10 -15.86
CA ALA A 148 -11.12 -4.75 -16.49
C ALA A 148 -10.27 -5.98 -16.85
N GLY A 149 -10.55 -7.16 -16.26
CA GLY A 149 -9.76 -8.37 -16.45
C GLY A 149 -8.60 -8.50 -15.47
N ALA A 150 -8.62 -7.76 -14.36
CA ALA A 150 -7.60 -7.85 -13.32
C ALA A 150 -7.73 -9.16 -12.52
N ARG A 151 -6.60 -9.73 -12.12
CA ARG A 151 -6.51 -10.86 -11.20
C ARG A 151 -6.41 -10.33 -9.78
N THR A 152 -7.45 -10.55 -8.97
CA THR A 152 -7.45 -10.23 -7.54
C THR A 152 -6.92 -11.42 -6.74
N GLU A 153 -5.93 -11.16 -5.89
CA GLU A 153 -5.36 -12.13 -4.94
C GLU A 153 -5.96 -11.93 -3.55
N MET A 154 -5.91 -12.97 -2.72
CA MET A 154 -6.29 -12.85 -1.31
C MET A 154 -5.35 -11.89 -0.56
N PRO A 155 -5.83 -11.24 0.51
CA PRO A 155 -5.01 -10.33 1.28
C PRO A 155 -3.70 -10.95 1.81
N GLY A 156 -2.57 -10.30 1.52
CA GLY A 156 -1.25 -10.79 1.90
C GLY A 156 -0.11 -10.23 1.05
N CYS A 157 1.08 -10.80 1.21
CA CYS A 157 2.29 -10.33 0.49
C CYS A 157 2.26 -10.61 -1.01
N SER A 158 1.52 -11.63 -1.45
CA SER A 158 1.38 -12.02 -2.86
C SER A 158 2.73 -12.05 -3.61
N LEU A 159 2.83 -11.37 -4.75
CA LEU A 159 4.04 -11.34 -5.59
C LEU A 159 5.23 -10.64 -4.94
N CYS A 160 5.02 -9.81 -3.91
CA CYS A 160 6.09 -9.01 -3.31
C CYS A 160 7.25 -9.85 -2.76
N MET A 161 6.97 -11.06 -2.28
CA MET A 161 8.00 -11.98 -1.77
C MET A 161 8.45 -13.02 -2.81
N GLY A 162 7.65 -13.27 -3.84
CA GLY A 162 7.96 -14.22 -4.92
C GLY A 162 8.12 -15.69 -4.48
N ASN A 163 7.64 -16.06 -3.29
CA ASN A 163 7.80 -17.40 -2.71
C ASN A 163 6.62 -18.36 -3.00
N GLN A 164 5.56 -17.87 -3.62
CA GLN A 164 4.35 -18.62 -3.96
C GLN A 164 3.95 -18.35 -5.42
N ALA A 165 3.02 -17.42 -5.65
CA ALA A 165 2.74 -16.90 -6.98
C ALA A 165 3.94 -16.11 -7.50
N ARG A 166 4.18 -16.23 -8.81
CA ARG A 166 5.26 -15.54 -9.51
C ARG A 166 4.73 -14.97 -10.82
N VAL A 167 5.31 -13.87 -11.23
CA VAL A 167 5.24 -13.40 -12.63
C VAL A 167 5.81 -14.46 -13.56
N ALA A 168 5.41 -14.44 -14.83
CA ALA A 168 5.95 -15.36 -15.82
C ALA A 168 7.45 -15.09 -16.05
N PRO A 169 8.22 -16.11 -16.46
CA PRO A 169 9.64 -15.91 -16.80
C PRO A 169 9.81 -14.88 -17.92
N ASN A 170 10.84 -14.04 -17.79
CA ASN A 170 11.23 -13.03 -18.79
C ASN A 170 10.13 -12.01 -19.12
N THR A 171 9.30 -11.62 -18.15
CA THR A 171 8.34 -10.53 -18.30
C THR A 171 8.85 -9.23 -17.70
N THR A 172 8.44 -8.11 -18.30
CA THR A 172 8.67 -6.78 -17.76
C THR A 172 7.52 -6.41 -16.83
N CYS A 173 7.83 -6.14 -15.57
CA CYS A 173 6.83 -5.87 -14.53
C CYS A 173 6.93 -4.44 -13.99
N VAL A 174 5.79 -3.76 -13.84
CA VAL A 174 5.68 -2.56 -13.00
C VAL A 174 5.04 -2.97 -11.68
N SER A 175 5.68 -2.65 -10.56
CA SER A 175 5.28 -3.15 -9.25
C SER A 175 5.23 -2.03 -8.20
N THR A 176 4.23 -2.09 -7.31
CA THR A 176 4.19 -1.30 -6.07
C THR A 176 4.79 -2.05 -4.87
N SER A 177 5.58 -3.10 -5.12
CA SER A 177 6.40 -3.77 -4.11
C SER A 177 7.57 -2.90 -3.65
N THR A 178 8.29 -3.37 -2.63
CA THR A 178 9.45 -2.67 -2.06
C THR A 178 10.78 -3.01 -2.71
N ARG A 179 10.81 -4.05 -3.55
CA ARG A 179 12.02 -4.60 -4.18
C ARG A 179 11.68 -5.07 -5.59
N ASN A 180 12.63 -4.90 -6.51
CA ASN A 180 12.56 -5.17 -7.94
C ASN A 180 13.65 -6.16 -8.35
#